data_AF-A0A286AN47-F1
#
_entry.id   AF-A0A286AN47-F1
#
_cell.length_a   1.000
_cell.length_b   1.000
_cell.length_c   1.000
_cell.angle_alpha   90.00
_cell.angle_beta   90.00
_cell.angle_gamma   90.00
#
_symmetry.space_group_name_H-M   'P 1'
#
loop_
_entity.id
_entity.type
_entity.pdbx_description
1 polymer ?
#
loop_
_entity_poly.entity_id
_entity_poly.type
_entity_poly.pdbx_seq_one_letter_code
_entity_poly.pdbx_strand_id
1 'polypeptide(L)'
;MDRLHSPPGFAHFVSLRLPPLRGRQPWTGEAGSTVSPEQAAAAGGVRALLRVEGAVVLGVALAAYAQFGAGWGVFALWLLAPDLSLLGYLAGPRVGAALYNAAHSYVGPVLLLALGVLAAMPWAVAGSLIWLVHIGFDRTLGYGLKYAAGFAATHLGRIGKADPW
;
A
#
# COMPACT_ATOMS: atom_id res chain seq x y z
N MET A 1 44.62 83.82 1.52
CA MET A 1 44.87 83.78 2.97
C MET A 1 43.55 84.02 3.68
N ASP A 2 43.31 83.25 4.73
CA ASP A 2 42.27 83.36 5.77
C ASP A 2 40.83 82.81 5.55
N ARG A 3 40.67 81.58 6.07
CA ARG A 3 39.81 81.14 7.19
C ARG A 3 38.28 81.22 7.08
N LEU A 4 37.71 80.00 7.04
CA LEU A 4 36.74 79.41 7.99
C LEU A 4 35.55 80.25 8.44
N HIS A 5 34.34 79.76 8.17
CA HIS A 5 33.29 79.58 9.20
C HIS A 5 32.31 78.47 8.74
N SER A 6 32.28 77.37 9.51
CA SER A 6 31.21 76.37 9.50
C SER A 6 30.13 76.76 10.53
N PRO A 7 28.87 76.36 10.31
CA PRO A 7 28.01 75.94 11.41
C PRO A 7 27.41 74.53 11.21
N PRO A 8 26.89 73.91 12.30
CA PRO A 8 26.70 72.46 12.41
C PRO A 8 25.25 72.03 12.12
N GLY A 9 25.04 70.72 12.01
CA GLY A 9 23.82 70.12 12.57
C GLY A 9 23.10 69.09 11.72
N PHE A 10 23.10 67.86 12.25
CA PHE A 10 22.06 66.84 12.16
C PHE A 10 21.92 66.00 10.89
N ALA A 11 22.43 64.78 11.03
CA ALA A 11 22.05 63.59 10.29
C ALA A 11 20.55 63.27 10.49
N HIS A 12 19.89 62.82 9.42
CA HIS A 12 18.94 61.71 9.49
C HIS A 12 18.86 61.03 8.12
N PHE A 13 19.28 59.76 8.11
CA PHE A 13 19.29 58.85 6.97
C PHE A 13 17.94 58.13 6.94
N VAL A 14 17.13 58.34 5.89
CA VAL A 14 16.05 57.41 5.53
C VAL A 14 16.01 57.29 4.01
N SER A 15 16.58 56.19 3.51
CA SER A 15 16.54 55.79 2.12
C SER A 15 15.26 54.98 1.89
N LEU A 16 14.25 55.59 1.26
CA LEU A 16 13.08 54.86 0.76
C LEU A 16 13.26 54.63 -0.74
N ARG A 17 13.68 53.40 -1.07
CA ARG A 17 13.71 52.89 -2.44
C ARG A 17 12.27 52.70 -2.93
N LEU A 18 11.97 53.26 -4.10
CA LEU A 18 10.74 53.04 -4.85
C LEU A 18 10.60 51.56 -5.26
N PRO A 19 9.43 50.91 -5.09
CA PRO A 19 9.13 49.66 -5.76
C PRO A 19 8.59 49.91 -7.19
N PRO A 20 9.11 49.23 -8.22
CA PRO A 20 8.51 49.28 -9.55
C PRO A 20 7.19 48.49 -9.57
N LEU A 21 6.13 49.16 -10.04
CA LEU A 21 4.81 48.57 -10.25
C LEU A 21 4.82 47.63 -11.48
N ARG A 22 4.55 46.35 -11.20
CA ARG A 22 3.68 45.44 -11.98
C ARG A 22 4.04 45.25 -13.46
N GLY A 23 5.04 44.42 -13.71
CA GLY A 23 5.21 43.72 -14.99
C GLY A 23 4.06 42.74 -15.23
N ARG A 24 3.46 42.80 -16.41
CA ARG A 24 2.61 41.73 -16.97
C ARG A 24 3.50 40.53 -17.31
N GLN A 25 3.08 39.33 -16.92
CA GLN A 25 3.49 38.10 -17.60
C GLN A 25 2.23 37.30 -17.96
N PRO A 26 2.12 36.75 -19.18
CA PRO A 26 0.95 35.99 -19.65
C PRO A 26 0.89 34.64 -18.94
N TRP A 27 -0.33 34.16 -18.69
CA TRP A 27 -0.57 32.79 -18.24
C TRP A 27 -0.04 31.80 -19.29
N THR A 28 1.05 31.11 -18.94
CA THR A 28 1.52 29.89 -19.60
C THR A 28 1.80 28.83 -18.55
N GLY A 29 1.05 27.73 -18.64
CA GLY A 29 1.50 26.41 -18.19
C GLY A 29 1.20 26.02 -16.75
N GLU A 30 0.18 25.19 -16.57
CA GLU A 30 0.38 23.95 -15.81
C GLU A 30 -0.42 22.83 -16.47
N ALA A 31 0.19 22.22 -17.49
CA ALA A 31 -0.04 20.82 -17.76
C ALA A 31 0.73 20.05 -16.69
N GLY A 32 0.02 19.38 -15.78
CA GLY A 32 0.61 18.67 -14.65
C GLY A 32 -0.16 17.41 -14.25
N SER A 33 -0.96 16.83 -15.14
CA SER A 33 -1.43 15.45 -14.96
C SER A 33 -0.30 14.47 -15.32
N THR A 34 0.80 14.51 -14.57
CA THR A 34 1.83 13.47 -14.60
C THR A 34 1.58 12.52 -13.43
N VAL A 35 0.42 11.87 -13.41
CA VAL A 35 0.39 10.56 -12.77
C VAL A 35 1.22 9.70 -13.70
N SER A 36 2.47 9.41 -13.34
CA SER A 36 3.18 8.33 -14.02
C SER A 36 2.32 7.07 -13.78
N PRO A 37 1.66 6.49 -14.80
CA PRO A 37 0.52 5.59 -14.61
C PRO A 37 0.86 4.22 -14.03
N GLU A 38 2.12 3.99 -13.64
CA GLU A 38 2.69 2.66 -13.74
C GLU A 38 2.07 1.65 -12.76
N GLN A 39 1.45 2.10 -11.65
CA GLN A 39 0.59 1.28 -10.80
C GLN A 39 -0.37 2.13 -9.93
N ALA A 40 -1.53 2.51 -10.45
CA ALA A 40 -2.58 3.10 -9.61
C ALA A 40 -3.24 2.02 -8.74
N ALA A 41 -2.96 2.04 -7.43
CA ALA A 41 -3.62 1.18 -6.46
C ALA A 41 -5.09 1.59 -6.27
N ALA A 42 -5.91 0.67 -5.74
CA ALA A 42 -7.28 0.98 -5.35
C ALA A 42 -7.30 2.10 -4.29
N ALA A 43 -8.08 3.14 -4.55
CA ALA A 43 -8.23 4.31 -3.69
C ALA A 43 -9.69 4.50 -3.24
N GLY A 44 -9.89 5.25 -2.16
CA GLY A 44 -11.20 5.65 -1.66
C GLY A 44 -12.16 4.47 -1.40
N GLY A 45 -13.38 4.54 -1.96
CA GLY A 45 -14.44 3.56 -1.71
C GLY A 45 -14.12 2.14 -2.17
N VAL A 46 -13.39 1.98 -3.28
CA VAL A 46 -12.99 0.64 -3.80
C VAL A 46 -12.06 -0.07 -2.82
N ARG A 47 -11.14 0.68 -2.21
CA ARG A 47 -10.24 0.14 -1.20
C ARG A 47 -10.99 -0.34 0.04
N ALA A 48 -11.97 0.44 0.52
CA ALA A 48 -12.81 0.04 1.63
C ALA A 48 -13.61 -1.24 1.29
N LEU A 49 -14.17 -1.32 0.09
CA LEU A 49 -14.89 -2.51 -0.37
C LEU A 49 -13.99 -3.75 -0.37
N LEU A 50 -12.77 -3.67 -0.93
CA LEU A 50 -11.84 -4.80 -0.96
C LEU A 50 -11.44 -5.28 0.45
N ARG A 51 -11.35 -4.37 1.44
CA ARG A 51 -11.10 -4.74 2.84
C ARG A 51 -12.30 -5.44 3.46
N VAL A 52 -13.52 -4.99 3.12
CA VAL A 52 -14.77 -5.64 3.54
C VAL A 52 -14.90 -7.02 2.91
N GLU A 53 -14.58 -7.18 1.62
CA GLU A 53 -14.52 -8.50 0.97
C GLU A 53 -13.54 -9.42 1.69
N GLY A 54 -12.34 -8.92 2.02
CA GLY A 54 -11.38 -9.64 2.85
C GLY A 54 -11.95 -10.07 4.20
N ALA A 55 -12.71 -9.19 4.86
CA ALA A 55 -13.31 -9.47 6.17
C ALA A 55 -14.42 -10.50 6.10
N VAL A 56 -15.21 -10.48 5.03
CA VAL A 56 -16.22 -11.50 4.77
C VAL A 56 -15.55 -12.85 4.53
N VAL A 57 -14.51 -12.91 3.70
CA VAL A 57 -13.76 -14.15 3.46
C VAL A 57 -13.14 -14.68 4.76
N LEU A 58 -12.53 -13.81 5.56
CA LEU A 58 -11.98 -14.15 6.88
C LEU A 58 -13.05 -14.79 7.77
N GLY A 59 -14.19 -14.12 7.94
CA GLY A 59 -15.27 -14.59 8.81
C GLY A 59 -15.88 -15.91 8.35
N VAL A 60 -16.17 -16.04 7.05
CA VAL A 60 -16.75 -17.27 6.48
C VAL A 60 -15.76 -18.43 6.55
N ALA A 61 -14.50 -18.22 6.20
CA ALA A 61 -13.50 -19.28 6.24
C ALA A 61 -13.19 -19.72 7.67
N LEU A 62 -13.17 -18.81 8.64
CA LEU A 62 -12.99 -19.14 10.06
C LEU A 62 -14.18 -19.94 10.61
N ALA A 63 -15.40 -19.54 10.29
CA ALA A 63 -16.62 -20.28 10.65
C ALA A 63 -16.63 -21.68 10.02
N ALA A 64 -16.24 -21.80 8.75
CA ALA A 64 -16.11 -23.09 8.07
C ALA A 64 -15.00 -23.95 8.70
N TYR A 65 -13.85 -23.36 9.05
CA TYR A 65 -12.76 -24.10 9.71
C TYR A 65 -13.18 -24.64 11.08
N ALA A 66 -14.00 -23.89 11.84
CA ALA A 66 -14.52 -24.38 13.11
C ALA A 66 -15.34 -25.67 12.95
N GLN A 67 -15.95 -25.92 11.79
CA GLN A 67 -16.77 -27.10 11.51
C GLN A 67 -16.04 -28.21 10.76
N PHE A 68 -15.15 -27.86 9.83
CA PHE A 68 -14.50 -28.81 8.91
C PHE A 68 -12.98 -28.91 9.09
N GLY A 69 -12.42 -28.16 10.06
CA GLY A 69 -10.98 -28.05 10.28
C GLY A 69 -10.37 -29.25 10.99
N ALA A 70 -9.04 -29.24 11.07
CA ALA A 70 -8.23 -30.30 11.67
C ALA A 70 -7.78 -29.97 13.11
N GLY A 71 -8.54 -29.12 13.82
CA GLY A 71 -8.23 -28.63 15.16
C GLY A 71 -7.41 -27.34 15.19
N TRP A 72 -7.50 -26.61 16.31
CA TRP A 72 -6.92 -25.27 16.46
C TRP A 72 -5.38 -25.25 16.54
N GLY A 73 -4.74 -26.36 16.95
CA GLY A 73 -3.27 -26.47 16.92
C GLY A 73 -2.70 -26.50 15.50
N VAL A 74 -3.33 -27.29 14.60
CA VAL A 74 -2.98 -27.32 13.17
C VAL A 74 -3.22 -25.96 12.52
N PHE A 75 -4.34 -25.33 12.86
CA PHE A 75 -4.66 -23.98 12.40
C PHE A 75 -3.55 -23.00 12.76
N ALA A 76 -3.19 -22.91 14.04
CA ALA A 76 -2.18 -21.96 14.51
C ALA A 76 -0.81 -22.21 13.87
N LEU A 77 -0.43 -23.47 13.69
CA LEU A 77 0.84 -23.85 13.07
C LEU A 77 0.93 -23.43 11.60
N TRP A 78 -0.14 -23.65 10.83
CA TRP A 78 -0.13 -23.45 9.38
C TRP A 78 -0.63 -22.09 8.92
N LEU A 79 -1.18 -21.27 9.83
CA LEU A 79 -1.69 -19.94 9.49
C LEU A 79 -0.63 -19.09 8.78
N LEU A 80 0.62 -19.10 9.26
CA LEU A 80 1.72 -18.31 8.71
C LEU A 80 2.45 -18.97 7.53
N ALA A 81 2.02 -20.16 7.09
CA ALA A 81 2.70 -20.86 6.00
C ALA A 81 2.73 -20.09 4.67
N PRO A 82 1.66 -19.36 4.25
CA PRO A 82 1.72 -18.55 3.03
C PRO A 82 2.78 -17.45 3.09
N ASP A 83 3.11 -16.92 4.27
CA ASP A 83 4.11 -15.86 4.45
C ASP A 83 5.55 -16.32 4.21
N LEU A 84 5.82 -17.64 4.21
CA LEU A 84 7.13 -18.15 3.80
C LEU A 84 7.49 -17.75 2.36
N SER A 85 6.49 -17.41 1.53
CA SER A 85 6.68 -16.84 0.19
C SER A 85 7.48 -15.52 0.20
N LEU A 86 7.52 -14.80 1.33
CA LEU A 86 8.34 -13.60 1.51
C LEU A 86 9.84 -13.87 1.37
N LEU A 87 10.30 -15.10 1.68
CA LEU A 87 11.69 -15.51 1.45
C LEU A 87 12.07 -15.44 -0.03
N GLY A 88 11.10 -15.48 -0.94
CA GLY A 88 11.30 -15.24 -2.37
C GLY A 88 11.96 -13.90 -2.70
N TYR A 89 11.80 -12.89 -1.84
CA TYR A 89 12.47 -11.59 -2.01
C TYR A 89 14.00 -11.67 -1.86
N LEU A 90 14.56 -12.75 -1.29
CA LEU A 90 16.00 -13.01 -1.27
C LEU A 90 16.56 -13.24 -2.69
N ALA A 91 15.73 -13.73 -3.61
CA ALA A 91 16.07 -13.88 -5.03
C ALA A 91 15.75 -12.63 -5.88
N GLY A 92 15.32 -11.54 -5.22
CA GLY A 92 15.06 -10.23 -5.83
C GLY A 92 13.57 -9.85 -5.92
N PRO A 93 13.27 -8.57 -6.23
CA PRO A 93 11.92 -8.02 -6.10
C PRO A 93 10.87 -8.67 -7.01
N ARG A 94 11.24 -9.03 -8.24
CA ARG A 94 10.34 -9.65 -9.22
C ARG A 94 9.93 -11.06 -8.80
N VAL A 95 10.91 -11.87 -8.40
CA VAL A 95 10.69 -13.24 -7.93
C VAL A 95 9.89 -13.23 -6.63
N GLY A 96 10.26 -12.36 -5.68
CA GLY A 96 9.52 -12.17 -4.44
C GLY A 96 8.07 -11.77 -4.68
N ALA A 97 7.80 -10.79 -5.54
CA ALA A 97 6.42 -10.39 -5.86
C ALA A 97 5.62 -11.52 -6.52
N ALA A 98 6.23 -12.28 -7.43
CA ALA A 98 5.56 -13.41 -8.08
C ALA A 98 5.20 -14.52 -7.08
N LEU A 99 6.14 -14.93 -6.23
CA LEU A 99 5.92 -15.97 -5.21
C LEU A 99 4.91 -15.51 -4.16
N TYR A 100 5.01 -14.27 -3.69
CA TYR A 100 4.04 -13.70 -2.77
C TYR A 100 2.64 -13.69 -3.38
N ASN A 101 2.50 -13.23 -4.63
CA ASN A 101 1.20 -13.17 -5.29
C ASN A 101 0.60 -14.55 -5.54
N ALA A 102 1.42 -15.55 -5.86
CA ALA A 102 0.96 -16.94 -5.96
C ALA A 102 0.41 -17.44 -4.61
N ALA A 103 1.09 -17.11 -3.50
CA ALA A 103 0.67 -17.48 -2.15
C ALA A 103 -0.52 -16.65 -1.62
N HIS A 104 -0.71 -15.41 -2.07
CA HIS A 104 -1.74 -14.47 -1.57
C HIS A 104 -2.87 -14.21 -2.58
N SER A 105 -2.96 -15.05 -3.61
CA SER A 105 -4.09 -15.11 -4.54
C SER A 105 -5.12 -16.12 -4.04
N TYR A 106 -6.41 -15.80 -4.19
CA TYR A 106 -7.49 -16.75 -3.88
C TYR A 106 -7.52 -17.97 -4.81
N VAL A 107 -6.85 -17.93 -5.96
CA VAL A 107 -6.83 -19.04 -6.93
C VAL A 107 -6.33 -20.34 -6.29
N GLY A 108 -5.17 -20.29 -5.61
CA GLY A 108 -4.57 -21.45 -4.95
C GLY A 108 -5.50 -22.13 -3.93
N PRO A 109 -5.97 -21.42 -2.90
CA PRO A 109 -6.82 -22.01 -1.88
C PRO A 109 -8.20 -22.42 -2.42
N VAL A 110 -8.80 -21.69 -3.37
CA VAL A 110 -10.09 -22.09 -3.95
C VAL A 110 -9.97 -23.37 -4.77
N LEU A 111 -8.89 -23.53 -5.55
CA LEU A 111 -8.63 -24.79 -6.26
C LEU A 111 -8.38 -25.95 -5.29
N LEU A 112 -7.62 -25.71 -4.22
CA LEU A 112 -7.38 -26.72 -3.19
C LEU A 112 -8.66 -27.10 -2.45
N LEU A 113 -9.53 -26.13 -2.16
CA LEU A 113 -10.84 -26.37 -1.56
C LEU A 113 -11.71 -27.21 -2.49
N ALA A 114 -11.81 -26.84 -3.76
CA ALA A 114 -12.58 -27.59 -4.76
C ALA A 114 -12.08 -29.03 -4.89
N LEU A 115 -10.76 -29.22 -4.99
CA LEU A 115 -10.15 -30.55 -4.99
C LEU A 115 -10.47 -31.33 -3.71
N GLY A 116 -10.34 -30.69 -2.54
CA GLY A 116 -10.61 -31.29 -1.25
C GLY A 116 -12.06 -31.77 -1.11
N VAL A 117 -13.01 -30.98 -1.60
CA VAL A 117 -14.43 -31.36 -1.60
C VAL A 117 -14.70 -32.47 -2.60
N LEU A 118 -14.28 -32.31 -3.86
CA LEU A 118 -14.58 -33.25 -4.94
C LEU A 118 -13.89 -34.62 -4.76
N ALA A 119 -12.70 -34.65 -4.17
CA ALA A 119 -11.96 -35.87 -3.89
C ALA A 119 -12.18 -36.40 -2.45
N ALA A 120 -13.06 -35.77 -1.67
CA ALA A 120 -13.33 -36.11 -0.27
C ALA A 120 -12.05 -36.20 0.58
N MET A 121 -11.19 -35.19 0.50
CA MET A 121 -9.91 -35.08 1.21
C MET A 121 -10.02 -34.04 2.33
N PRO A 122 -10.32 -34.43 3.59
CA PRO A 122 -10.58 -33.48 4.67
C PRO A 122 -9.39 -32.56 4.98
N TRP A 123 -8.16 -33.08 4.84
CA TRP A 123 -6.95 -32.29 5.04
C TRP A 123 -6.79 -31.16 4.01
N ALA A 124 -7.23 -31.38 2.77
CA ALA A 124 -7.18 -30.37 1.72
C ALA A 124 -8.22 -29.27 1.97
N VAL A 125 -9.42 -29.66 2.45
CA VAL A 125 -10.44 -28.71 2.92
C VAL A 125 -9.89 -27.88 4.08
N ALA A 126 -9.37 -28.51 5.14
CA ALA A 126 -8.81 -27.81 6.29
C ALA A 126 -7.66 -26.86 5.89
N GLY A 127 -6.71 -27.33 5.07
CA GLY A 127 -5.60 -26.51 4.58
C GLY A 127 -6.05 -25.32 3.73
N SER A 128 -7.02 -25.52 2.84
CA SER A 128 -7.59 -24.45 2.04
C SER A 128 -8.30 -23.38 2.88
N LEU A 129 -9.00 -23.79 3.95
CA LEU A 129 -9.69 -22.87 4.86
C LEU A 129 -8.69 -22.05 5.69
N ILE A 130 -7.62 -22.67 6.21
CA ILE A 130 -6.53 -21.94 6.88
C ILE A 130 -5.93 -20.90 5.93
N TRP A 131 -5.70 -21.30 4.68
CA TRP A 131 -5.13 -20.42 3.67
C TRP A 131 -6.07 -19.26 3.30
N LEU A 132 -7.38 -19.52 3.14
CA LEU A 132 -8.38 -18.46 2.95
C LEU A 132 -8.44 -17.50 4.14
N VAL A 133 -8.36 -18.01 5.37
CA VAL A 133 -8.31 -17.19 6.58
C VAL A 133 -7.09 -16.28 6.57
N HIS A 134 -5.90 -16.79 6.24
CA HIS A 134 -4.68 -15.98 6.12
C HIS A 134 -4.85 -14.84 5.10
N ILE A 135 -5.29 -15.15 3.88
CA ILE A 135 -5.48 -14.11 2.83
C ILE A 135 -6.56 -13.10 3.24
N GLY A 136 -7.66 -13.58 3.83
CA GLY A 136 -8.74 -12.73 4.32
C GLY A 136 -8.26 -11.76 5.39
N PHE A 137 -7.51 -12.26 6.37
CA PHE A 137 -6.87 -11.47 7.42
C PHE A 137 -5.98 -10.38 6.83
N ASP A 138 -5.09 -10.74 5.92
CA ASP A 138 -4.22 -9.79 5.22
C ASP A 138 -5.02 -8.69 4.51
N ARG A 139 -6.07 -9.06 3.77
CA ARG A 139 -6.91 -8.10 3.04
C ARG A 139 -7.66 -7.16 3.99
N THR A 140 -8.10 -7.65 5.16
CA THR A 140 -8.75 -6.78 6.17
C THR A 140 -7.81 -5.69 6.69
N LEU A 141 -6.53 -6.03 6.86
CA LEU A 141 -5.48 -5.12 7.34
C LEU A 141 -4.97 -4.19 6.23
N GLY A 142 -5.37 -4.43 4.97
CA GLY A 142 -4.96 -3.64 3.82
C GLY A 142 -3.71 -4.16 3.12
N TYR A 143 -3.21 -5.35 3.47
CA TYR A 143 -2.20 -6.05 2.70
C TYR A 143 -2.83 -6.62 1.43
N GLY A 144 -2.12 -6.56 0.31
CA GLY A 144 -2.60 -7.07 -0.96
C GLY A 144 -1.46 -7.54 -1.87
N LEU A 145 -1.84 -8.11 -3.02
CA LEU A 145 -0.93 -8.47 -4.11
C LEU A 145 0.05 -7.34 -4.42
N LYS A 146 1.29 -7.76 -4.64
CA LYS A 146 2.50 -6.95 -4.81
C LYS A 146 2.73 -6.64 -6.26
N TYR A 147 3.11 -5.40 -6.52
CA TYR A 147 3.69 -5.02 -7.81
C TYR A 147 5.19 -5.30 -7.83
N ALA A 148 5.73 -5.53 -9.02
CA ALA A 148 7.16 -5.81 -9.22
C ALA A 148 8.07 -4.61 -8.85
N ALA A 149 7.50 -3.41 -8.70
CA ALA A 149 8.19 -2.18 -8.32
C ALA A 149 8.76 -2.19 -6.88
N GLY A 150 8.39 -3.17 -6.05
CA GLY A 150 8.96 -3.36 -4.71
C GLY A 150 7.94 -3.86 -3.68
N PHE A 151 8.43 -4.34 -2.53
CA PHE A 151 7.62 -4.99 -1.49
C PHE A 151 6.47 -4.11 -0.93
N ALA A 152 6.66 -2.79 -0.89
CA ALA A 152 5.70 -1.86 -0.33
C ALA A 152 4.55 -1.49 -1.29
N ALA A 153 4.67 -1.77 -2.59
CA ALA A 153 3.66 -1.41 -3.58
C ALA A 153 2.63 -2.55 -3.71
N THR A 154 1.39 -2.31 -3.29
CA THR A 154 0.29 -3.27 -3.43
C THR A 154 -0.89 -2.68 -4.19
N HIS A 155 -1.75 -3.53 -4.74
CA HIS A 155 -3.01 -3.08 -5.36
C HIS A 155 -3.98 -2.45 -4.34
N LEU A 156 -3.75 -2.64 -3.03
CA LEU A 156 -4.49 -1.99 -1.95
C LEU A 156 -3.77 -0.74 -1.44
N GLY A 157 -2.75 -0.23 -2.12
CA GLY A 157 -2.02 0.98 -1.73
C GLY A 157 -0.61 0.68 -1.25
N ARG A 158 0.08 1.71 -0.77
CA ARG A 158 1.46 1.57 -0.32
C ARG A 158 1.50 1.18 1.16
N ILE A 159 2.35 0.22 1.53
CA ILE A 159 2.55 -0.15 2.93
C ILE A 159 3.42 0.93 3.62
N GLY A 160 2.93 1.50 4.72
CA GLY A 160 3.65 2.46 5.58
C GLY A 160 3.00 3.84 5.68
N LYS A 161 3.62 4.76 6.44
CA LYS A 161 3.10 6.13 6.69
C LYS A 161 2.99 7.03 5.44
N ALA A 162 3.62 6.65 4.34
CA ALA A 162 3.63 7.40 3.10
C ALA A 162 2.60 6.84 2.10
N ASP A 163 1.37 6.63 2.58
CA ASP A 163 0.25 6.34 1.71
C ASP A 163 -0.49 7.66 1.44
N PRO A 164 -0.38 8.23 0.22
CA PRO A 164 -0.89 9.57 -0.07
C PRO A 164 -2.40 9.60 -0.35
N TRP A 165 -3.13 8.53 -0.02
CA TRP A 165 -4.56 8.36 -0.29
C TRP A 165 -5.35 8.03 0.98
#